data_AF-A0A8J8GAZ4-F1
#
_entry.id   AF-A0A8J8GAZ4-F1
#
_cell.length_a   1.000
_cell.length_b   1.000
_cell.length_c   1.000
_cell.angle_alpha   90.00
_cell.angle_beta   90.00
_cell.angle_gamma   90.00
#
_symmetry.space_group_name_H-M   'P 1'
#
loop_
_entity.id
_entity.type
_entity.pdbx_description
1 polymer ?
#
loop_
_entity_poly.entity_id
_entity_poly.type
_entity_poly.pdbx_seq_one_letter_code
_entity_poly.pdbx_strand_id
1 'polypeptide(L)'
;MNKNLKFLIIIFILISFQSFSQTRKKKDCFTLNPIINTFINNLINKDVSINDNYLTLISLKDNEGNYNIDLQLTSGNLETFKIVSPNEVKIKYGNIKILLIGKTAEDLKFLKKAISKANRIFLNGDGSLNNKSFFDEVYVWSLFFNSRKELINIYLPEERQSAYKIFNEMKDKINISSNFKSLDCNCF
;
A
#
# COMPACT_ATOMS: atom_id res chain seq x y z
N MET A 1 20.45 5.50 -54.43
CA MET A 1 20.64 4.92 -53.09
C MET A 1 20.80 3.40 -53.21
N ASN A 2 21.95 2.86 -52.80
CA ASN A 2 22.34 1.46 -53.02
C ASN A 2 21.33 0.49 -52.34
N LYS A 3 20.96 -0.62 -52.99
CA LYS A 3 19.97 -1.59 -52.46
C LYS A 3 20.40 -2.12 -51.08
N ASN A 4 21.71 -2.30 -50.88
CA ASN A 4 22.28 -2.75 -49.61
C ASN A 4 22.10 -1.72 -48.48
N LEU A 5 22.14 -0.42 -48.81
CA LEU A 5 21.95 0.65 -47.83
C LEU A 5 20.48 0.72 -47.36
N LYS A 6 19.52 0.49 -48.27
CA LYS A 6 18.08 0.42 -47.92
C LYS A 6 17.79 -0.73 -46.95
N PHE A 7 18.41 -1.88 -47.16
CA PHE A 7 18.20 -3.07 -46.34
C PHE A 7 18.74 -2.88 -44.91
N LEU A 8 19.94 -2.30 -44.77
CA LEU A 8 20.54 -1.97 -43.47
C LEU A 8 19.69 -0.97 -42.66
N ILE A 9 19.12 0.04 -43.33
CA ILE A 9 18.24 1.03 -42.68
C ILE A 9 16.97 0.35 -42.13
N ILE A 10 16.37 -0.58 -42.88
CA ILE A 10 15.17 -1.30 -42.45
C ILE A 10 15.46 -2.19 -41.22
N ILE A 11 16.60 -2.90 -41.22
CA ILE A 11 17.01 -3.71 -40.07
C ILE A 11 17.26 -2.83 -38.84
N PHE A 12 17.96 -1.70 -39.01
CA PHE A 12 18.21 -0.78 -37.91
C PHE A 12 16.91 -0.21 -37.32
N ILE A 13 15.94 0.15 -38.17
CA ILE A 13 14.61 0.60 -37.73
C ILE A 13 13.89 -0.52 -36.98
N LEU A 14 13.91 -1.77 -37.47
CA LEU A 14 13.26 -2.90 -36.81
C LEU A 14 13.87 -3.21 -35.43
N ILE A 15 15.19 -3.20 -35.32
CA ILE A 15 15.89 -3.38 -34.03
C ILE A 15 15.55 -2.23 -33.08
N SER A 16 15.56 -0.98 -33.57
CA SER A 16 15.19 0.20 -32.80
C SER A 16 13.76 0.11 -32.28
N PHE A 17 12.80 -0.28 -33.13
CA PHE A 17 11.41 -0.47 -32.73
C PHE A 17 11.22 -1.61 -31.74
N GLN A 18 11.97 -2.71 -31.85
CA GLN A 18 11.95 -3.79 -30.86
C GLN A 18 12.55 -3.36 -29.52
N SER A 19 13.66 -2.62 -29.53
CA SER A 19 14.27 -2.06 -28.31
C SER A 19 13.37 -1.01 -27.64
N PHE A 20 12.73 -0.13 -28.41
CA PHE A 20 11.75 0.83 -27.88
C PHE A 20 10.44 0.17 -27.44
N SER A 21 9.97 -0.88 -28.14
CA SER A 21 8.80 -1.67 -27.71
C SER A 21 9.06 -2.45 -26.42
N GLN A 22 10.32 -2.78 -26.12
CA GLN A 22 10.72 -3.41 -24.86
C GLN A 22 10.96 -2.41 -23.72
N THR A 23 11.01 -1.10 -23.99
CA THR A 23 10.82 -0.11 -22.92
C THR A 23 9.36 -0.14 -22.50
N ARG A 24 9.02 -1.09 -21.62
CA ARG A 24 7.74 -1.14 -20.92
C ARG A 24 7.52 0.21 -20.22
N LYS A 25 6.89 1.15 -20.92
CA LYS A 25 6.07 2.18 -20.27
C LYS A 25 4.80 1.51 -19.76
N LYS A 26 4.93 0.57 -18.80
CA LYS A 26 3.86 0.39 -17.84
C LYS A 26 3.98 1.61 -16.94
N LYS A 27 3.10 2.58 -17.17
CA LYS A 27 2.79 3.61 -16.19
C LYS A 27 2.30 2.83 -14.96
N ASP A 28 3.21 2.46 -14.07
CA ASP A 28 2.91 1.67 -12.88
C ASP A 28 1.87 2.45 -12.07
N CYS A 29 0.61 2.02 -12.18
CA CYS A 29 -0.43 2.39 -11.23
C CYS A 29 -0.16 1.61 -9.94
N PHE A 30 0.94 1.94 -9.27
CA PHE A 30 1.19 1.50 -7.91
C PHE A 30 0.02 1.96 -7.05
N THR A 31 -0.58 1.03 -6.32
CA THR A 31 -1.70 1.34 -5.45
C THR A 31 -1.62 0.58 -4.13
N LEU A 32 -1.94 1.26 -3.04
CA LEU A 32 -2.10 0.67 -1.71
C LEU A 32 -3.53 0.18 -1.46
N ASN A 33 -4.47 0.46 -2.36
CA ASN A 33 -5.88 0.14 -2.17
C ASN A 33 -6.15 -1.35 -1.87
N PRO A 34 -5.51 -2.33 -2.55
CA PRO A 34 -5.69 -3.73 -2.19
C PRO A 34 -5.29 -4.03 -0.75
N ILE A 35 -4.17 -3.45 -0.29
CA ILE A 35 -3.65 -3.67 1.06
C ILE A 35 -4.56 -3.01 2.10
N ILE A 36 -4.96 -1.76 1.87
CA ILE A 36 -5.91 -1.03 2.73
C ILE A 36 -7.23 -1.78 2.83
N ASN A 37 -7.77 -2.28 1.71
CA ASN A 37 -9.01 -3.04 1.70
C ASN A 37 -8.89 -4.33 2.52
N THR A 38 -7.79 -5.08 2.35
CA THR A 38 -7.57 -6.32 3.10
C THR A 38 -7.37 -6.04 4.59
N PHE A 39 -6.66 -4.98 4.94
CA PHE A 39 -6.50 -4.54 6.33
C PHE A 39 -7.86 -4.27 7.00
N ILE A 40 -8.70 -3.46 6.36
CA ILE A 40 -10.04 -3.14 6.87
C ILE A 40 -10.91 -4.40 6.99
N ASN A 41 -10.91 -5.27 5.98
CA ASN A 41 -11.68 -6.50 6.03
C ASN A 41 -11.21 -7.41 7.18
N ASN A 42 -9.90 -7.49 7.43
CA ASN A 42 -9.33 -8.24 8.55
C ASN A 42 -9.81 -7.68 9.90
N LEU A 43 -9.85 -6.36 10.05
CA LEU A 43 -10.40 -5.71 11.25
C LEU A 43 -11.88 -6.05 11.46
N ILE A 44 -12.69 -5.95 10.41
CA ILE A 44 -14.13 -6.26 10.48
C ILE A 44 -14.36 -7.73 10.83
N ASN A 45 -13.57 -8.65 10.26
CA ASN A 45 -13.66 -10.09 10.56
C ASN A 45 -13.25 -10.42 12.01
N LYS A 46 -12.55 -9.52 12.68
CA LYS A 46 -12.18 -9.60 14.11
C LYS A 46 -13.16 -8.82 15.00
N ASP A 47 -14.32 -8.45 14.47
CA ASP A 47 -15.35 -7.67 15.16
C ASP A 47 -14.81 -6.33 15.73
N VAL A 48 -13.91 -5.69 14.99
CA VAL A 48 -13.41 -4.35 15.34
C VAL A 48 -14.27 -3.29 14.66
N SER A 49 -14.90 -2.44 15.47
CA SER A 49 -15.69 -1.30 14.97
C SER A 49 -14.81 -0.25 14.30
N ILE A 50 -15.13 0.13 13.06
CA ILE A 50 -14.45 1.22 12.34
C ILE A 50 -15.12 2.60 12.52
N ASN A 51 -16.26 2.69 13.21
CA ASN A 51 -17.04 3.94 13.28
C ASN A 51 -16.42 4.99 14.21
N ASP A 52 -15.78 4.54 15.30
CA ASP A 52 -15.12 5.39 16.30
C ASP A 52 -13.59 5.43 16.13
N ASN A 53 -13.11 4.88 15.01
CA ASN A 53 -11.69 4.74 14.71
C ASN A 53 -11.40 5.31 13.31
N TYR A 54 -10.12 5.56 13.02
CA TYR A 54 -9.65 5.91 11.69
C TYR A 54 -8.37 5.16 11.37
N LEU A 55 -8.05 5.04 10.09
CA LEU A 55 -6.79 4.45 9.67
C LEU A 55 -5.71 5.52 9.63
N THR A 56 -4.52 5.21 10.12
CA THR A 56 -3.34 6.04 9.91
C THR A 56 -2.35 5.29 9.02
N LEU A 57 -1.88 5.95 7.97
CA LEU A 57 -0.80 5.47 7.12
C LEU A 57 0.40 6.39 7.31
N ILE A 58 1.50 5.84 7.82
CA ILE A 58 2.74 6.57 8.04
C ILE A 58 3.76 6.10 7.01
N SER A 59 4.34 7.03 6.24
CA SER A 59 5.35 6.70 5.23
C SER A 59 6.70 7.34 5.53
N LEU A 60 7.73 6.50 5.38
CA LEU A 60 9.13 6.84 5.58
C LEU A 60 9.93 6.36 4.37
N LYS A 61 10.53 7.31 3.63
CA LYS A 61 11.49 6.99 2.57
C LYS A 61 12.91 6.99 3.11
N ASP A 62 13.70 5.97 2.75
CA ASP A 62 15.12 5.90 3.06
C ASP A 62 15.98 6.60 1.98
N ASN A 63 17.30 6.63 2.21
CA ASN A 63 18.24 7.27 1.29
C ASN A 63 18.38 6.54 -0.05
N GLU A 64 17.99 5.26 -0.12
CA GLU A 64 18.00 4.44 -1.33
C GLU A 64 16.69 4.58 -2.12
N GLY A 65 15.72 5.30 -1.57
CA GLY A 65 14.40 5.53 -2.14
C GLY A 65 13.41 4.41 -1.91
N ASN A 66 13.71 3.47 -1.00
CA ASN A 66 12.76 2.48 -0.52
C ASN A 66 11.77 3.15 0.44
N TYR A 67 10.56 2.61 0.52
CA TYR A 67 9.50 3.11 1.40
C TYR A 67 9.16 2.06 2.45
N ASN A 68 9.16 2.47 3.71
CA ASN A 68 8.42 1.78 4.76
C ASN A 68 7.06 2.48 4.94
N ILE A 69 6.00 1.68 5.03
CA ILE A 69 4.65 2.16 5.28
C ILE A 69 4.02 1.34 6.41
N ASP A 70 3.68 2.01 7.50
CA ASP A 70 2.89 1.41 8.58
C ASP A 70 1.41 1.75 8.37
N LEU A 71 0.56 0.72 8.37
CA LEU A 71 -0.90 0.82 8.40
C LEU A 71 -1.36 0.47 9.80
N GLN A 72 -1.97 1.43 10.49
CA GLN A 72 -2.45 1.23 11.86
C GLN A 72 -3.91 1.65 11.99
N LEU A 73 -4.65 0.94 12.84
CA LEU A 73 -5.92 1.43 13.37
C LEU A 73 -5.62 2.44 14.48
N THR A 74 -6.23 3.61 14.43
CA THR A 74 -6.08 4.65 15.46
C THR A 74 -7.43 4.98 16.05
N SER A 75 -7.50 5.01 17.38
CA SER A 75 -8.74 5.28 18.10
C SER A 75 -9.03 6.76 18.25
N GLY A 76 -10.32 7.09 18.24
CA GLY A 76 -10.81 8.45 18.46
C GLY A 76 -11.23 9.17 17.19
N ASN A 77 -11.55 10.45 17.34
CA ASN A 77 -12.09 11.26 16.25
C ASN A 77 -10.98 12.04 15.54
N LEU A 78 -10.76 11.71 14.26
CA LEU A 78 -9.78 12.37 13.41
C LEU A 78 -10.00 13.89 13.28
N GLU A 79 -11.23 14.39 13.44
CA GLU A 79 -11.50 15.84 13.35
C GLU A 79 -10.98 16.60 14.55
N THR A 80 -10.99 15.99 15.73
CA THR A 80 -10.54 16.61 16.99
C THR A 80 -9.07 16.34 17.28
N PHE A 81 -8.48 15.34 16.63
CA PHE A 81 -7.08 14.99 16.82
C PHE A 81 -6.16 16.05 16.18
N LYS A 82 -5.38 16.75 17.01
CA LYS A 82 -4.32 17.65 16.56
C LYS A 82 -3.04 16.85 16.39
N ILE A 83 -2.57 16.76 15.16
CA ILE A 83 -1.35 16.05 14.84
C ILE A 83 -0.24 17.11 14.73
N VAL A 84 0.92 16.77 15.27
CA VAL A 84 2.07 17.70 15.35
C VAL A 84 2.94 17.62 14.08
N SER A 85 2.56 16.80 13.09
CA SER A 85 3.30 16.64 11.84
C SER A 85 2.91 17.72 10.83
N PRO A 86 3.87 18.47 10.24
CA PRO A 86 3.57 19.43 9.18
C PRO A 86 3.17 18.77 7.85
N ASN A 87 3.37 17.45 7.71
CA ASN A 87 3.23 16.71 6.46
C ASN A 87 2.10 15.67 6.57
N GLU A 88 0.86 16.15 6.59
CA GLU A 88 -0.30 15.29 6.70
C GLU A 88 -1.47 15.66 5.79
N VAL A 89 -2.32 14.67 5.52
CA VAL A 89 -3.61 14.87 4.84
C VAL A 89 -4.64 13.90 5.38
N LYS A 90 -5.84 14.41 5.63
CA LYS A 90 -7.03 13.61 5.90
C LYS A 90 -7.76 13.31 4.59
N ILE A 91 -8.06 12.05 4.31
CA ILE A 91 -8.82 11.64 3.14
C ILE A 91 -10.00 10.75 3.55
N LYS A 92 -11.02 10.72 2.69
CA LYS A 92 -12.11 9.74 2.76
C LYS A 92 -11.78 8.56 1.85
N TYR A 93 -11.99 7.34 2.36
CA TYR A 93 -11.78 6.10 1.63
C TYR A 93 -12.97 5.18 1.91
N GLY A 94 -13.94 5.16 0.98
CA GLY A 94 -15.25 4.57 1.29
C GLY A 94 -16.00 5.36 2.35
N ASN A 95 -16.47 4.68 3.39
CA ASN A 95 -17.06 5.25 4.60
C ASN A 95 -16.05 5.44 5.75
N ILE A 96 -14.77 5.13 5.54
CA ILE A 96 -13.71 5.28 6.54
C ILE A 96 -12.92 6.57 6.29
N LYS A 97 -12.40 7.16 7.36
CA LYS A 97 -11.42 8.24 7.30
C LYS A 97 -10.00 7.67 7.39
N ILE A 98 -9.12 8.16 6.54
CA ILE A 98 -7.70 7.82 6.58
C ILE A 98 -6.89 9.09 6.82
N LEU A 99 -6.01 9.03 7.79
CA LEU A 99 -4.95 9.99 8.02
C LEU A 99 -3.67 9.53 7.32
N LEU A 100 -3.14 10.37 6.44
CA LEU A 100 -1.85 10.15 5.78
C LEU A 100 -0.80 11.01 6.47
N ILE A 101 0.30 10.41 6.89
CA ILE A 101 1.44 11.10 7.50
C ILE A 101 2.69 10.75 6.70
N GLY A 102 3.37 11.76 6.17
CA GLY A 102 4.71 11.61 5.61
C GLY A 102 5.75 12.21 6.54
N LYS A 103 6.95 11.63 6.62
CA LYS A 103 8.07 12.33 7.27
C LYS A 103 8.48 13.58 6.48
N THR A 104 8.45 13.47 5.16
CA THR A 104 8.67 14.57 4.21
C THR A 104 7.43 14.82 3.35
N ALA A 105 7.42 15.97 2.66
CA ALA A 105 6.40 16.26 1.66
C ALA A 105 6.40 15.26 0.49
N GLU A 106 7.55 14.64 0.18
CA GLU A 106 7.64 13.60 -0.85
C GLU A 106 6.92 12.32 -0.41
N ASP A 107 7.11 11.90 0.84
CA ASP A 107 6.43 10.74 1.43
C ASP A 107 4.91 10.90 1.41
N LEU A 108 4.44 12.09 1.81
CA LEU A 108 3.02 12.43 1.77
C LEU A 108 2.50 12.45 0.32
N LYS A 109 3.26 12.99 -0.63
CA LYS A 109 2.91 12.99 -2.05
C LYS A 109 2.86 11.57 -2.62
N PHE A 110 3.74 10.69 -2.16
CA PHE A 110 3.72 9.28 -2.52
C PHE A 110 2.45 8.60 -2.00
N LEU A 111 2.12 8.73 -0.71
CA LEU A 111 0.89 8.18 -0.12
C LEU A 111 -0.36 8.65 -0.86
N LYS A 112 -0.49 9.96 -1.09
CA LYS A 112 -1.64 10.54 -1.82
C LYS A 112 -1.81 9.98 -3.23
N LYS A 113 -0.70 9.63 -3.90
CA LYS A 113 -0.74 9.03 -5.24
C LYS A 113 -1.05 7.54 -5.21
N ALA A 114 -0.54 6.84 -4.20
CA ALA A 114 -0.72 5.41 -4.04
C ALA A 114 -2.15 5.04 -3.63
N ILE A 115 -2.87 5.95 -2.98
CA ILE A 115 -4.25 5.77 -2.58
C ILE A 115 -5.15 6.46 -3.59
N SER A 116 -5.83 5.69 -4.42
CA SER A 116 -6.83 6.26 -5.33
C SER A 116 -8.18 6.36 -4.62
N LYS A 117 -9.07 7.26 -5.06
CA LYS A 117 -10.43 7.41 -4.51
C LYS A 117 -11.13 6.03 -4.55
N ALA A 118 -11.21 5.34 -3.42
CA ALA A 118 -11.86 4.05 -3.36
C ALA A 118 -13.36 4.21 -3.25
N ASN A 119 -14.06 3.46 -4.09
CA ASN A 119 -15.53 3.40 -4.15
C ASN A 119 -16.11 2.32 -3.22
N ARG A 120 -15.29 1.70 -2.36
CA ARG A 120 -15.72 0.55 -1.56
C ARG A 120 -16.33 1.03 -0.24
N ILE A 121 -17.57 0.61 0.03
CA ILE A 121 -18.22 0.83 1.33
C ILE A 121 -17.90 -0.38 2.21
N PHE A 122 -17.47 -0.14 3.44
CA PHE A 122 -17.17 -1.17 4.43
C PHE A 122 -18.27 -1.18 5.48
N LEU A 123 -18.91 -2.32 5.69
CA LEU A 123 -19.96 -2.44 6.70
C LEU A 123 -19.35 -3.08 7.94
N ASN A 124 -19.60 -2.50 9.12
CA ASN A 124 -19.23 -3.14 10.38
C ASN A 124 -19.99 -4.47 10.52
N GLY A 125 -19.37 -5.42 11.22
CA GLY A 125 -20.08 -6.52 11.89
C GLY A 125 -20.99 -5.98 13.00
N ASP A 126 -21.59 -6.86 13.80
CA ASP A 126 -22.55 -6.48 14.85
C ASP A 126 -22.06 -5.28 15.69
N GLY A 127 -22.78 -4.15 15.57
CA GLY A 127 -22.38 -2.86 16.11
C GLY A 127 -22.45 -2.76 17.63
N SER A 128 -22.93 -3.80 18.32
CA SER A 128 -22.87 -3.89 19.78
C SER A 128 -21.50 -4.27 20.32
N LEU A 129 -20.58 -4.76 19.47
CA LEU A 129 -19.22 -5.14 19.88
C LEU A 129 -18.35 -3.87 20.01
N ASN A 130 -18.40 -3.32 21.21
CA ASN A 130 -17.74 -2.09 21.59
C ASN A 130 -16.28 -2.35 21.98
N ASN A 131 -15.47 -2.73 21.00
CA ASN A 131 -14.02 -2.87 21.15
C ASN A 131 -13.38 -1.47 21.15
N LYS A 132 -13.71 -0.67 22.18
CA LYS A 132 -13.15 0.66 22.41
C LYS A 132 -11.79 0.51 23.06
N SER A 133 -10.79 1.11 22.41
CA SER A 133 -9.40 1.22 22.83
C SER A 133 -8.53 -0.01 22.57
N PHE A 134 -7.79 0.03 21.45
CA PHE A 134 -6.52 -0.67 21.34
C PHE A 134 -5.46 0.35 20.96
N PHE A 135 -4.62 0.69 21.94
CA PHE A 135 -3.33 1.36 21.72
C PHE A 135 -2.18 0.35 21.84
N ASP A 136 -2.49 -0.94 21.67
CA ASP A 136 -1.47 -1.98 21.56
C ASP A 136 -1.21 -2.26 20.07
N GLU A 137 0.04 -2.55 19.74
CA GLU A 137 0.61 -2.82 18.40
C GLU A 137 -0.11 -3.94 17.60
N VAL A 138 -1.19 -4.51 18.14
CA VAL A 138 -2.00 -5.63 17.64
C VAL A 138 -2.54 -5.42 16.22
N TYR A 139 -2.71 -4.18 15.78
CA TYR A 139 -3.25 -3.85 14.45
C TYR A 139 -2.33 -2.93 13.65
N VAL A 140 -1.02 -3.21 13.64
CA VAL A 140 -0.07 -2.52 12.77
C VAL A 140 0.46 -3.48 11.71
N TRP A 141 0.23 -3.17 10.44
CA TRP A 141 0.92 -3.86 9.33
C TRP A 141 2.05 -2.98 8.81
N SER A 142 3.26 -3.53 8.75
CA SER A 142 4.42 -2.83 8.20
C SER A 142 4.76 -3.37 6.82
N LEU A 143 4.83 -2.47 5.84
CA LEU A 143 5.05 -2.78 4.44
C LEU A 143 6.35 -2.16 3.95
N PHE A 144 7.20 -2.96 3.32
CA PHE A 144 8.47 -2.50 2.78
C PHE A 144 8.47 -2.60 1.26
N PHE A 145 8.58 -1.46 0.59
CA PHE A 145 8.64 -1.36 -0.86
C PHE A 145 10.01 -0.87 -1.31
N ASN A 146 10.53 -1.43 -2.42
CA ASN A 146 11.75 -0.89 -3.03
C ASN A 146 11.48 0.44 -3.74
N SER A 147 12.53 1.08 -4.24
CA SER A 147 12.45 2.28 -5.08
C SER A 147 11.62 2.11 -6.37
N ARG A 148 11.37 0.87 -6.81
CA ARG A 148 10.46 0.53 -7.92
C ARG A 148 9.02 0.31 -7.48
N LYS A 149 8.73 0.51 -6.18
CA LYS A 149 7.41 0.32 -5.55
C LYS A 149 6.91 -1.13 -5.65
N GLU A 150 7.84 -2.08 -5.65
CA GLU A 150 7.57 -3.50 -5.50
C GLU A 150 7.70 -3.87 -4.02
N LEU A 151 6.75 -4.65 -3.50
CA LEU A 151 6.79 -5.15 -2.13
C LEU A 151 7.97 -6.13 -1.97
N ILE A 152 8.83 -5.88 -0.99
CA ILE A 152 9.99 -6.70 -0.64
C ILE A 152 9.73 -7.50 0.63
N ASN A 153 9.03 -6.90 1.60
CA ASN A 153 8.71 -7.52 2.88
C ASN A 153 7.38 -6.99 3.40
N ILE A 154 6.67 -7.80 4.18
CA ILE A 154 5.47 -7.41 4.92
C ILE A 154 5.47 -8.12 6.27
N TYR A 155 5.22 -7.36 7.32
CA TYR A 155 4.92 -7.87 8.65
C TYR A 155 3.42 -7.80 8.91
N LEU A 156 2.82 -8.96 9.21
CA LEU A 156 1.44 -9.09 9.63
C LEU A 156 1.45 -9.64 11.07
N PRO A 157 0.94 -8.92 12.09
CA PRO A 157 0.93 -9.35 13.49
C PRO A 157 -0.14 -10.42 13.77
N GLU A 158 -0.22 -11.41 12.89
CA GLU A 158 -1.16 -12.51 12.86
C GLU A 158 -0.39 -13.83 13.02
N GLU A 159 -1.08 -14.86 13.52
CA GLU A 159 -0.53 -16.21 13.46
C GLU A 159 -0.21 -16.61 12.02
N ARG A 160 0.81 -17.46 11.85
CA ARG A 160 1.33 -17.85 10.54
C ARG A 160 0.23 -18.20 9.52
N GLN A 161 -0.69 -19.10 9.85
CA GLN A 161 -1.73 -19.53 8.91
C GLN A 161 -2.64 -18.37 8.48
N SER A 162 -3.05 -17.53 9.43
CA SER A 162 -3.86 -16.33 9.18
C SER A 162 -3.11 -15.30 8.34
N ALA A 163 -1.83 -15.04 8.64
CA ALA A 163 -0.98 -14.16 7.86
C ALA A 163 -0.88 -14.61 6.40
N TYR A 164 -0.63 -15.92 6.16
CA TYR A 164 -0.56 -16.46 4.80
C TYR A 164 -1.89 -16.34 4.06
N LYS A 165 -3.02 -16.59 4.74
CA LYS A 165 -4.36 -16.41 4.16
C LYS A 165 -4.58 -14.97 3.72
N ILE A 166 -4.33 -14.01 4.62
CA ILE A 166 -4.44 -12.57 4.37
C ILE A 166 -3.55 -12.15 3.19
N PHE A 167 -2.29 -12.57 3.18
CA PHE A 167 -1.37 -12.25 2.09
C PHE A 167 -1.87 -12.79 0.74
N ASN A 168 -2.35 -14.04 0.71
CA ASN A 168 -2.88 -14.65 -0.50
C ASN A 168 -4.10 -13.92 -1.08
N GLU A 169 -4.92 -13.23 -0.27
CA GLU A 169 -6.08 -12.46 -0.74
C GLU A 169 -5.69 -11.20 -1.53
N MET A 170 -4.48 -10.68 -1.30
CA MET A 170 -4.00 -9.43 -1.90
C MET A 170 -2.80 -9.58 -2.84
N LYS A 171 -2.04 -10.68 -2.77
CA LYS A 171 -0.75 -10.82 -3.48
C LYS A 171 -0.85 -10.60 -5.00
N ASP A 172 -1.92 -11.07 -5.65
CA ASP A 172 -2.06 -10.96 -7.10
C ASP A 172 -2.53 -9.56 -7.56
N LYS A 173 -2.86 -8.69 -6.60
CA LYS A 173 -3.35 -7.32 -6.83
C LYS A 173 -2.29 -6.27 -6.54
N ILE A 174 -1.12 -6.67 -6.06
CA ILE A 174 0.00 -5.79 -5.71
C ILE A 174 1.25 -6.18 -6.48
N ASN A 175 2.17 -5.24 -6.66
CA ASN A 175 3.44 -5.52 -7.32
C ASN A 175 4.42 -6.09 -6.28
N ILE A 176 4.84 -7.35 -6.45
CA ILE A 176 5.74 -8.06 -5.53
C ILE A 176 7.10 -8.19 -6.21
N SER A 177 8.16 -7.86 -5.47
CA SER A 177 9.52 -7.96 -6.00
C SER A 177 9.92 -9.42 -6.17
N SER A 178 10.74 -9.72 -7.19
CA SER A 178 11.36 -11.04 -7.33
C SER A 178 12.22 -11.42 -6.12
N ASN A 179 12.67 -10.41 -5.36
CA ASN A 179 13.50 -10.56 -4.16
C ASN A 179 12.67 -10.47 -2.86
N PHE A 180 11.36 -10.75 -2.93
CA PHE A 180 10.50 -10.77 -1.74
C PHE A 180 11.07 -11.75 -0.70
N LYS A 181 11.45 -11.23 0.47
CA LYS A 181 12.26 -11.96 1.45
C LYS A 181 11.42 -12.95 2.24
N SER A 182 10.38 -12.44 2.90
CA SER A 182 9.55 -13.22 3.80
C SER A 182 8.20 -12.55 4.05
N LEU A 183 7.28 -13.35 4.57
CA LEU A 183 6.08 -12.88 5.25
C LEU A 183 6.38 -13.01 6.74
N ASP A 184 6.65 -11.90 7.41
CA ASP A 184 6.95 -11.89 8.84
C ASP A 184 5.61 -11.91 9.61
N CYS A 185 5.55 -12.69 10.68
CA CYS A 185 4.32 -12.96 11.43
C CYS A 185 4.52 -12.99 12.94
N ASN A 186 3.42 -12.98 13.71
CA ASN A 186 3.47 -13.39 15.12
C ASN A 186 3.60 -14.92 15.16
N CYS A 187 4.83 -15.37 14.97
CA CYS A 187 5.19 -16.77 14.91
C CYS A 187 5.68 -17.22 16.30
N PHE A 188 4.78 -17.21 17.30
CA PHE A 188 5.00 -17.83 18.61
C PHE A 188 4.38 -19.22 18.65
#